data_AF-A0A3D5DYC3-F1
#
_entry.id   AF-A0A3D5DYC3-F1
#
_cell.length_a   1.000
_cell.length_b   1.000
_cell.length_c   1.000
_cell.angle_alpha   90.00
_cell.angle_beta   90.00
_cell.angle_gamma   90.00
#
_symmetry.space_group_name_H-M   'P 1'
#
loop_
_entity.id
_entity.type
_entity.pdbx_description
1 polymer ?
#
loop_
_entity_poly.entity_id
_entity_poly.type
_entity_poly.pdbx_seq_one_letter_code
_entity_poly.pdbx_strand_id
1 'polypeptide(L)'
;MTHPHPELGPPQPLSVGGLRIVALGGLGEVGRNMTVFEHEGRLLIVDCGVLFPDPDTPGVDLILPDFSAIDGRLDQVEALVLTHAHAVIPVHLPPLRQRRGDIPL
;
A
#
# COMPACT_ATOMS: atom_id res chain seq x y z
N MET A 1 6.32 24.75 3.70
CA MET A 1 7.13 23.53 3.46
C MET A 1 6.61 22.90 2.17
N THR A 2 7.47 22.59 1.19
CA THR A 2 7.05 22.08 -0.14
C THR A 2 7.29 20.58 -0.32
N HIS A 3 7.94 19.93 0.64
CA HIS A 3 8.29 18.51 0.63
C HIS A 3 8.44 18.00 2.09
N PRO A 4 8.40 16.67 2.31
CA PRO A 4 8.67 16.07 3.62
C PRO A 4 10.07 16.41 4.14
N HIS A 5 10.24 16.46 5.47
CA HIS A 5 11.54 16.70 6.09
C HIS A 5 12.49 15.52 5.81
N PRO A 6 13.77 15.74 5.45
CA PRO A 6 14.69 14.66 5.05
C PRO A 6 15.05 13.70 6.20
N GLU A 7 14.94 14.16 7.44
CA GLU A 7 15.27 13.36 8.64
C GLU A 7 14.04 12.76 9.33
N LEU A 8 12.96 12.49 8.58
CA LEU A 8 11.80 11.78 9.14
C LEU A 8 12.20 10.35 9.55
N GLY A 9 12.07 10.06 10.84
CA GLY A 9 12.19 8.72 11.39
C GLY A 9 10.86 7.94 11.35
N PRO A 10 10.85 6.73 11.93
CA PRO A 10 9.61 5.97 12.14
C PRO A 10 8.57 6.79 12.92
N PRO A 11 7.27 6.60 12.62
CA PRO A 11 6.23 7.34 13.31
C PRO A 11 6.19 6.97 14.80
N GLN A 12 5.85 7.95 15.63
CA GLN A 12 5.52 7.72 17.05
C GLN A 12 4.27 6.82 17.17
N PRO A 13 3.97 6.24 18.34
CA PRO A 13 2.70 5.56 18.56
C PRO A 13 1.49 6.44 18.18
N LEU A 14 0.46 5.83 17.61
CA LEU A 14 -0.76 6.55 17.25
C LEU A 14 -1.50 6.99 18.52
N SER A 15 -2.00 8.22 18.55
CA SER A 15 -2.81 8.71 19.67
C SER A 15 -4.15 7.96 19.76
N VAL A 16 -4.71 7.84 20.97
CA VAL A 16 -6.04 7.24 21.19
C VAL A 16 -7.10 7.99 20.36
N GLY A 17 -7.94 7.25 19.64
CA GLY A 17 -8.93 7.83 18.70
C GLY A 17 -8.32 8.46 17.43
N GLY A 18 -7.00 8.35 17.23
CA GLY A 18 -6.31 8.88 16.07
C GLY A 18 -6.51 8.02 14.82
N LEU A 19 -6.33 8.64 13.65
CA LEU A 19 -6.24 7.96 12.36
C LEU A 19 -4.86 8.23 11.76
N ARG A 20 -4.18 7.17 11.34
CA ARG A 20 -2.96 7.28 10.54
C ARG A 20 -3.23 6.89 9.10
N ILE A 21 -2.63 7.64 8.18
CA ILE A 21 -2.70 7.41 6.74
C ILE A 21 -1.26 7.27 6.24
N VAL A 22 -0.97 6.18 5.55
CA VAL A 22 0.34 5.91 4.95
C VAL A 22 0.15 5.58 3.47
N ALA A 23 0.65 6.43 2.60
CA ALA A 23 0.71 6.14 1.16
C ALA A 23 1.96 5.30 0.89
N LEU A 24 1.77 4.04 0.47
CA LEU A 24 2.84 3.11 0.11
C LEU A 24 3.17 3.14 -1.39
N GLY A 25 2.37 3.85 -2.18
CA GLY A 25 2.63 4.13 -3.59
C GLY A 25 1.62 5.11 -4.20
N GLY A 26 1.93 5.64 -5.39
CA GLY A 26 1.12 6.64 -6.08
C GLY A 26 1.45 8.10 -5.77
N LEU A 27 2.50 8.35 -4.97
CA LEU A 27 3.03 9.70 -4.71
C LEU A 27 4.44 9.83 -5.28
N GLY A 28 4.68 10.88 -6.07
CA GLY A 28 5.96 11.10 -6.75
C GLY A 28 6.09 10.36 -8.09
N GLU A 29 5.21 9.41 -8.39
CA GLU A 29 5.09 8.74 -9.68
C GLU A 29 3.64 8.34 -9.97
N VAL A 30 3.36 7.86 -11.19
CA VAL A 30 2.03 7.39 -11.61
C VAL A 30 2.01 5.86 -11.66
N GLY A 31 1.35 5.23 -10.70
CA GLY A 31 1.22 3.77 -10.62
C GLY A 31 1.40 3.26 -9.19
N ARG A 32 1.27 1.93 -9.02
CA ARG A 32 1.42 1.23 -7.73
C ARG A 32 0.67 1.86 -6.56
N ASN A 33 -0.51 2.43 -6.84
CA ASN A 33 -1.33 3.10 -5.83
C ASN A 33 -1.67 2.11 -4.70
N MET A 34 -1.35 2.49 -3.47
CA MET A 34 -1.72 1.76 -2.28
C MET A 34 -1.68 2.71 -1.09
N THR A 35 -2.80 2.82 -0.38
CA THR A 35 -2.90 3.63 0.84
C THR A 35 -3.38 2.75 1.99
N VAL A 36 -2.69 2.83 3.12
CA VAL A 36 -3.04 2.12 4.36
C VAL A 36 -3.60 3.13 5.36
N PHE A 37 -4.79 2.82 5.87
CA PHE A 37 -5.41 3.52 6.98
C PHE A 37 -5.28 2.67 8.24
N GLU A 38 -4.84 3.28 9.34
CA GLU A 38 -4.70 2.64 10.64
C GLU A 38 -5.53 3.39 11.68
N HIS A 39 -6.44 2.67 12.35
CA HIS A 39 -7.27 3.20 13.43
C HIS A 39 -7.54 2.10 14.45
N GLU A 40 -7.35 2.40 15.74
CA GLU A 40 -7.58 1.46 16.86
C GLU A 40 -6.90 0.08 16.65
N GLY A 41 -5.68 0.09 16.09
CA GLY A 41 -4.89 -1.13 15.82
C GLY A 41 -5.39 -1.99 14.66
N ARG A 42 -6.43 -1.54 13.93
CA ARG A 42 -6.96 -2.19 12.73
C ARG A 42 -6.49 -1.45 11.48
N LEU A 43 -6.37 -2.17 10.38
CA LEU A 43 -5.88 -1.67 9.10
C LEU A 43 -6.98 -1.76 8.02
N LEU A 44 -7.08 -0.73 7.19
CA LEU A 44 -7.87 -0.75 5.96
C LEU A 44 -6.96 -0.37 4.80
N ILE A 45 -6.97 -1.16 3.74
CA ILE A 45 -6.17 -0.88 2.54
C ILE A 45 -7.09 -0.32 1.47
N VAL A 46 -6.68 0.77 0.82
CA VAL A 46 -7.35 1.31 -0.36
C VAL A 46 -6.41 1.20 -1.55
N ASP A 47 -6.86 0.46 -2.55
CA ASP A 47 -6.13 0.02 -3.73
C ASP A 47 -4.85 -0.79 -3.41
N CYS A 48 -4.42 -1.59 -4.39
CA CYS A 48 -3.17 -2.33 -4.36
C CYS A 48 -2.70 -2.53 -5.81
N GLY A 49 -2.31 -1.43 -6.45
CA GLY A 49 -1.93 -1.40 -7.85
C GLY A 49 -0.48 -1.83 -8.11
N VAL A 50 -0.06 -1.73 -9.36
CA VAL A 50 1.34 -1.92 -9.79
C VAL A 50 1.80 -0.74 -10.63
N LEU A 51 3.10 -0.61 -10.76
CA LEU A 51 3.76 0.30 -11.68
C LEU A 51 4.48 -0.54 -12.75
N PHE A 52 4.38 -0.11 -14.00
CA PHE A 52 5.15 -0.69 -15.09
C PHE A 52 6.55 -0.08 -15.10
N PRO A 53 7.60 -0.89 -15.23
CA PRO A 53 8.96 -0.38 -15.30
C PRO A 53 9.24 0.33 -16.62
N ASP A 54 10.27 1.17 -16.64
CA ASP A 54 10.77 1.75 -17.88
C ASP A 54 11.37 0.69 -18.80
N PRO A 55 11.35 0.88 -20.14
CA PRO A 55 11.91 -0.08 -21.11
C PRO A 55 13.37 -0.46 -20.85
N ASP A 56 14.13 0.41 -20.18
CA ASP A 56 15.54 0.23 -19.85
C ASP A 56 15.77 -0.61 -18.57
N THR A 57 14.72 -1.26 -18.06
CA THR A 57 14.77 -2.11 -16.86
C THR A 57 14.61 -3.59 -17.21
N PRO A 58 15.59 -4.24 -17.89
CA PRO A 58 15.46 -5.62 -18.31
C PRO A 58 15.38 -6.57 -17.12
N GLY A 59 14.46 -7.54 -17.20
CA GLY A 59 14.24 -8.55 -16.15
C GLY A 59 13.28 -8.13 -15.04
N VAL A 60 12.70 -6.93 -15.11
CA VAL A 60 11.61 -6.49 -14.23
C VAL A 60 10.34 -6.40 -15.06
N ASP A 61 9.31 -7.17 -14.70
CA ASP A 61 8.01 -7.10 -15.36
C ASP A 61 7.09 -6.07 -14.72
N LEU A 62 7.14 -5.96 -13.39
CA LEU A 62 6.24 -5.16 -12.57
C LEU A 62 6.94 -4.64 -11.32
N ILE A 63 6.54 -3.45 -10.88
CA ILE A 63 6.97 -2.84 -9.63
C ILE A 63 5.76 -2.79 -8.68
N LEU A 64 5.92 -3.35 -7.49
CA LEU A 64 4.87 -3.42 -6.46
C LEU A 64 5.05 -2.33 -5.38
N PRO A 65 4.01 -2.03 -4.60
CA PRO A 65 4.16 -1.33 -3.32
C PRO A 65 5.05 -2.13 -2.37
N ASP A 66 5.78 -1.44 -1.50
CA ASP A 66 6.51 -2.10 -0.42
C ASP A 66 5.59 -2.42 0.76
N PHE A 67 5.39 -3.71 1.01
CA PHE A 67 4.55 -4.20 2.11
C PHE A 67 5.23 -4.19 3.48
N SER A 68 6.51 -3.83 3.56
CA SER A 68 7.30 -3.85 4.81
C SER A 68 6.63 -3.10 5.97
N ALA A 69 5.90 -2.02 5.69
CA ALA A 69 5.19 -1.22 6.69
C ALA A 69 4.02 -1.97 7.39
N ILE A 70 3.49 -3.02 6.77
CA ILE A 70 2.37 -3.82 7.31
C ILE A 70 2.73 -5.30 7.50
N ASP A 71 4.02 -5.64 7.35
CA ASP A 71 4.48 -7.01 7.51
C ASP A 71 4.29 -7.48 8.96
N GLY A 72 3.83 -8.72 9.13
CA GLY A 72 3.42 -9.24 10.45
C GLY A 72 2.13 -8.64 11.02
N ARG A 73 1.45 -7.73 10.30
CA ARG A 73 0.17 -7.12 10.71
C ARG A 73 -0.98 -7.41 9.75
N LEU A 74 -0.78 -8.33 8.80
CA LEU A 74 -1.80 -8.65 7.78
C LEU A 74 -3.11 -9.20 8.38
N ASP A 75 -3.04 -9.85 9.55
CA ASP A 75 -4.22 -10.32 10.29
C ASP A 75 -5.06 -9.17 10.87
N GLN A 76 -4.51 -7.96 10.93
CA GLN A 76 -5.20 -6.74 11.38
C GLN A 76 -5.90 -6.01 10.22
N VAL A 77 -5.77 -6.50 8.98
CA VAL A 77 -6.41 -5.89 7.81
C VAL A 77 -7.88 -6.32 7.75
N GLU A 78 -8.79 -5.34 7.82
CA GLU A 78 -10.24 -5.57 7.75
C GLU A 78 -10.71 -5.86 6.33
N ALA A 79 -10.20 -5.08 5.37
CA ALA A 79 -10.62 -5.15 3.99
C ALA A 79 -9.61 -4.46 3.05
N LEU A 80 -9.76 -4.78 1.78
CA LEU A 80 -9.12 -4.10 0.66
C LEU A 80 -10.20 -3.43 -0.19
N VAL A 81 -10.31 -2.11 -0.07
CA VAL A 81 -11.23 -1.33 -0.89
C VAL A 81 -10.60 -1.07 -2.24
N LEU A 82 -11.28 -1.44 -3.31
CA LEU A 82 -10.87 -1.11 -4.67
C LEU A 82 -11.70 0.07 -5.16
N THR A 83 -11.04 1.20 -5.45
CA THR A 83 -11.76 2.42 -5.86
C THR A 83 -12.44 2.25 -7.21
N HIS A 84 -11.78 1.57 -8.14
CA HIS A 84 -12.24 1.19 -9.47
C HIS A 84 -11.26 0.16 -10.05
N ALA A 85 -11.59 -0.49 -11.17
CA ALA A 85 -10.69 -1.42 -11.85
C ALA A 85 -10.05 -0.78 -13.10
N HIS A 86 -8.87 -0.18 -12.93
CA HIS A 86 -7.94 0.04 -14.05
C HIS A 86 -7.20 -1.24 -14.42
N ALA A 87 -6.50 -1.23 -15.57
CA ALA A 87 -5.95 -2.36 -16.35
C ALA A 87 -5.09 -3.40 -15.60
N VAL A 88 -4.92 -3.28 -14.29
CA VAL A 88 -3.92 -3.98 -13.50
C VAL A 88 -4.39 -4.41 -12.10
N ILE A 89 -5.53 -3.92 -11.61
CA ILE A 89 -5.97 -4.17 -10.23
C ILE A 89 -6.38 -5.64 -9.96
N PRO A 90 -7.13 -6.33 -10.85
CA PRO A 90 -7.49 -7.74 -10.61
C PRO A 90 -6.35 -8.74 -10.82
N VAL A 91 -5.40 -8.44 -11.72
CA VAL A 91 -4.29 -9.35 -12.08
C VAL A 91 -3.15 -9.28 -11.05
N HIS A 92 -3.05 -8.20 -10.29
CA HIS A 92 -1.95 -7.95 -9.34
C HIS A 92 -2.38 -7.82 -7.87
N LEU A 93 -3.63 -8.17 -7.57
CA LEU A 93 -4.05 -8.67 -6.26
C LEU A 93 -3.24 -9.88 -5.73
N PRO A 94 -2.71 -10.81 -6.58
CA PRO A 94 -2.04 -12.02 -6.14
C PRO A 94 -0.89 -11.85 -5.15
N PRO A 95 0.03 -10.88 -5.22
CA PRO A 95 1.10 -10.74 -4.23
C PRO A 95 0.58 -10.46 -2.82
N LEU A 96 -0.42 -9.59 -2.66
CA LEU A 96 -1.04 -9.33 -1.36
C LEU A 96 -1.87 -10.55 -0.91
N ARG A 97 -2.64 -11.17 -1.83
CA ARG A 97 -3.43 -12.36 -1.54
C ARG A 97 -2.59 -13.62 -1.28
N GLN A 98 -1.38 -13.72 -1.81
CA GLN A 98 -0.42 -14.78 -1.50
C GLN A 98 0.04 -14.68 -0.05
N ARG A 99 0.14 -13.46 0.50
CA ARG A 99 0.46 -13.24 1.91
C ARG A 99 -0.74 -13.48 2.81
N ARG A 100 -1.95 -13.08 2.38
CA ARG A 100 -3.22 -13.35 3.07
C ARG A 100 -4.41 -13.41 2.10
N GLY A 101 -4.89 -14.62 1.82
CA GLY A 101 -5.86 -14.88 0.75
C GLY A 101 -7.32 -14.57 1.09
N ASP A 102 -7.64 -14.44 2.37
CA ASP A 102 -8.99 -14.29 2.93
C ASP A 102 -9.40 -12.83 3.19
N ILE A 103 -8.56 -11.84 2.83
CA ILE A 103 -8.89 -10.42 2.98
C ILE A 103 -10.19 -10.10 2.19
N PRO A 104 -11.23 -9.56 2.85
CA PRO A 104 -12.45 -9.09 2.18
C PRO A 104 -12.18 -7.96 1.18
N LEU A 105 -12.95 -7.92 0.10
CA LEU A 105 -12.99 -6.80 -0.86
C LEU A 105 -14.18 -5.89 -0.59
#